data_AF-A0A969JPF7-F1
#
_entry.id   AF-A0A969JPF7-F1
#
_cell.length_a   1.000
_cell.length_b   1.000
_cell.length_c   1.000
_cell.angle_alpha   90.00
_cell.angle_beta   90.00
_cell.angle_gamma   90.00
#
_symmetry.space_group_name_H-M   'P 1'
#
loop_
_entity.id
_entity.type
_entity.pdbx_description
1 polymer ?
#
loop_
_entity_poly.entity_id
_entity_poly.type
_entity_poly.pdbx_seq_one_letter_code
_entity_poly.pdbx_strand_id
1 'polypeptide(L)'
;MQSLFAYAQCKEADYQLGLEELDTRFQPDLTSMEVQDRESLSNLRKESKAQFNLRFKNSKTPDHAHPDVNSSVEKALKNYEGRVRKDLLFFKQNLVIEVERINELYYSVLGLLTAFSDCARADAKVNHKNLIENPLIKALASHDDLNRSLSRTTFGWSEKMNQVRGWFKDTIKADQDYINFISLESPTQEDNKTIINHIVRKLILGSDSISDFYQEHDIRWAEDKEIIKGLVNRTLKSFDGTTMTLQKLTLDWEDDRDFMEKLFSGTVNLNHEHHALIAKNTKNWEVERLPLTDRIILEMAIAEMTLFPSIPVKVTINEYIELAKQYSTPKSRQFINGILDVIARELKASGEMKKSGRGLIDNK
;
A
#
# COMPACT_ATOMS: atom_id res chain seq x y z
N MET A 1 5.27 -1.62 -1.35
CA MET A 1 6.25 -0.54 -1.08
C MET A 1 5.87 0.28 0.15
N GLN A 2 4.70 0.94 0.19
CA GLN A 2 4.31 1.82 1.31
C GLN A 2 4.41 1.15 2.70
N SER A 3 3.97 -0.11 2.86
CA SER A 3 4.10 -0.83 4.13
C SER A 3 5.56 -1.06 4.56
N LEU A 4 6.48 -1.27 3.61
CA LEU A 4 7.91 -1.38 3.90
C LEU A 4 8.51 -0.02 4.28
N PHE A 5 8.04 1.06 3.65
CA PHE A 5 8.44 2.42 4.00
C PHE A 5 8.01 2.78 5.42
N ALA A 6 6.74 2.55 5.74
CA ALA A 6 6.22 2.76 7.10
C ALA A 6 6.96 1.90 8.13
N TYR A 7 7.18 0.61 7.83
CA TYR A 7 7.97 -0.28 8.69
C TYR A 7 9.40 0.25 8.92
N ALA A 8 10.09 0.72 7.88
CA ALA A 8 11.43 1.27 8.00
C ALA A 8 11.47 2.55 8.86
N GLN A 9 10.45 3.40 8.74
CA GLN A 9 10.31 4.59 9.60
C GLN A 9 10.02 4.22 11.05
N CYS A 10 9.12 3.26 11.30
CA CYS A 10 8.85 2.74 12.65
C CYS A 10 10.11 2.14 13.28
N LYS A 11 10.89 1.37 12.51
CA LYS A 11 12.16 0.80 12.98
C LYS A 11 13.18 1.88 13.38
N GLU A 12 13.24 2.99 12.65
CA GLU A 12 14.09 4.13 13.03
C GLU A 12 13.55 4.84 14.28
N ALA A 13 12.23 5.08 14.34
CA ALA A 13 11.59 5.68 15.50
C ALA A 13 11.81 4.85 16.78
N ASP A 14 11.66 3.52 16.69
CA ASP A 14 11.92 2.59 17.79
C ASP A 14 13.36 2.64 18.28
N TYR A 15 14.31 2.82 17.36
CA TYR A 15 15.72 3.00 17.70
C TYR A 15 15.94 4.30 18.48
N GLN A 16 15.33 5.41 18.05
CA GLN A 16 15.38 6.68 18.78
C GLN A 16 14.72 6.59 20.16
N LEU A 17 13.59 5.87 20.28
CA LEU A 17 12.95 5.61 21.56
C LEU A 17 13.88 4.83 22.51
N GLY A 18 14.64 3.85 21.99
CA GLY A 18 15.65 3.15 22.78
C GLY A 18 16.74 4.09 23.34
N LEU A 19 17.19 5.06 22.53
CA LEU A 19 18.13 6.09 22.97
C LEU A 19 17.53 7.04 24.01
N GLU A 20 16.26 7.40 23.86
CA GLU A 20 15.52 8.26 24.80
C GLU A 20 15.25 7.56 26.15
N GLU A 21 14.96 6.25 26.13
CA GLU A 21 14.84 5.43 27.34
C GLU A 21 16.15 5.47 28.16
N LEU A 22 17.29 5.37 27.48
CA LEU A 22 18.61 5.48 28.12
C LEU A 22 18.90 6.90 28.60
N ASP A 23 18.54 7.93 27.84
CA ASP A 23 18.65 9.32 28.30
C ASP A 23 17.88 9.56 29.59
N THR A 24 16.63 9.12 29.62
CA THR A 24 15.72 9.29 30.75
C THR A 24 16.21 8.54 31.98
N ARG A 25 16.73 7.31 31.81
CA ARG A 25 17.26 6.49 32.90
C ARG A 25 18.40 7.18 33.68
N PHE A 26 19.25 7.93 32.99
CA PHE A 26 20.40 8.64 33.58
C PHE A 26 20.16 10.16 33.66
N GLN A 27 18.90 10.60 33.74
CA GLN A 27 18.57 11.98 34.11
C GLN A 27 18.63 12.17 35.63
N PRO A 28 19.05 13.36 36.10
CA PRO A 28 18.95 13.69 37.52
C PRO A 28 17.49 13.58 37.97
N ASP A 29 17.24 12.79 39.00
CA ASP A 29 15.93 12.67 39.61
C ASP A 29 15.61 13.98 40.36
N LEU A 30 14.70 14.77 39.80
CA LEU A 30 14.29 16.05 40.38
C LEU A 30 13.52 15.91 41.70
N THR A 31 13.08 14.69 42.03
CA THR A 31 12.30 14.38 43.23
C THR A 31 13.14 13.80 44.38
N SER A 32 14.40 13.44 44.11
CA SER A 32 15.31 12.92 45.12
C SER A 32 15.79 14.03 46.06
N MET A 33 15.80 13.74 47.36
CA MET A 33 16.39 14.61 48.39
C MET A 33 17.92 14.48 48.47
N GLU A 34 18.52 13.52 47.77
CA GLU A 34 19.96 13.28 47.74
C GLU A 34 20.65 14.10 46.64
N VAL A 35 21.85 14.62 46.95
CA VAL A 35 22.68 15.33 45.98
C VAL A 35 23.23 14.34 44.96
N GLN A 36 22.77 14.45 43.73
CA GLN A 36 23.22 13.61 42.62
C GLN A 36 24.43 14.21 41.93
N ASP A 37 25.43 13.36 41.65
CA ASP A 37 26.58 13.73 40.83
C ASP A 37 26.15 13.83 39.35
N ARG A 38 25.93 15.08 38.93
CA ARG A 38 25.51 15.41 37.56
C ARG A 38 26.55 15.02 36.51
N GLU A 39 27.84 15.05 36.86
CA GLU A 39 28.92 14.73 35.93
C GLU A 39 29.00 13.22 35.70
N SER A 40 28.93 12.43 36.78
CA SER A 40 28.84 10.97 36.71
C SER A 40 27.61 10.50 35.92
N LEU A 41 26.42 11.05 36.18
CA LEU A 41 25.20 10.72 35.43
C LEU A 41 25.30 11.07 33.94
N SER A 42 25.92 12.21 33.61
CA SER A 42 26.19 12.60 32.23
C SER A 42 27.16 11.62 31.53
N ASN A 43 28.17 11.11 32.25
CA ASN A 43 29.11 10.12 31.71
C ASN A 43 28.44 8.77 31.48
N LEU A 44 27.64 8.28 32.43
CA LEU A 44 26.87 7.04 32.29
C LEU A 44 25.87 7.12 31.11
N ARG A 45 25.25 8.28 30.90
CA ARG A 45 24.39 8.53 29.75
C ARG A 45 25.13 8.43 28.42
N LYS A 46 26.31 9.05 28.32
CA LYS A 46 27.14 8.96 27.10
C LYS A 46 27.62 7.53 26.85
N GLU A 47 28.04 6.84 27.90
CA GLU A 47 28.50 5.45 27.83
C GLU A 47 27.37 4.51 27.38
N SER A 48 26.18 4.60 27.99
CA SER A 48 25.04 3.77 27.62
C SER A 48 24.60 3.94 26.17
N LYS A 49 24.55 5.17 25.66
CA LYS A 49 24.28 5.42 24.23
C LYS A 49 25.35 4.85 23.30
N ALA A 50 26.63 5.01 23.66
CA ALA A 50 27.72 4.45 22.88
C ALA A 50 27.65 2.92 22.85
N GLN A 51 27.37 2.28 23.99
CA GLN A 51 27.19 0.84 24.09
C GLN A 51 25.97 0.35 23.32
N PHE A 52 24.85 1.06 23.39
CA PHE A 52 23.65 0.74 22.62
C PHE A 52 23.94 0.76 21.12
N ASN A 53 24.59 1.81 20.61
CA ASN A 53 24.96 1.92 19.19
C ASN A 53 25.92 0.80 18.75
N LEU A 54 26.87 0.43 19.61
CA LEU A 54 27.85 -0.61 19.32
C LEU A 54 27.20 -1.99 19.26
N ARG A 55 26.33 -2.31 20.23
CA ARG A 55 25.55 -3.56 20.24
C ARG A 55 24.56 -3.63 19.10
N PHE A 56 23.91 -2.52 18.79
CA PHE A 56 22.98 -2.42 17.65
C PHE A 56 23.68 -2.74 16.31
N LYS A 57 24.94 -2.33 16.15
CA LYS A 57 25.78 -2.64 14.98
C LYS A 57 26.43 -4.03 15.04
N ASN A 58 26.01 -4.92 15.94
CA ASN A 58 26.60 -6.25 16.17
C ASN A 58 28.13 -6.22 16.42
N SER A 59 28.65 -5.12 16.96
CA SER A 59 30.07 -4.98 17.28
C SER A 59 30.36 -5.43 18.71
N LYS A 60 31.54 -6.02 18.95
CA LYS A 60 31.95 -6.46 20.29
C LYS A 60 31.96 -5.29 21.27
N THR A 61 31.31 -5.45 22.43
CA THR A 61 31.35 -4.45 23.50
C THR A 61 32.69 -4.45 24.26
N PRO A 62 33.10 -3.32 24.84
CA PRO A 62 34.19 -3.28 25.81
C PRO A 62 33.84 -4.09 27.06
N ASP A 63 34.77 -4.89 27.57
CA ASP A 63 34.63 -5.75 28.77
C ASP A 63 34.48 -4.98 30.10
N HIS A 64 34.48 -3.64 30.07
CA HIS A 64 34.52 -2.77 31.26
C HIS A 64 33.28 -1.85 31.40
N ALA A 65 32.11 -2.33 31.00
CA ALA A 65 30.85 -1.59 31.13
C ALA A 65 30.37 -1.53 32.59
N HIS A 66 29.87 -0.37 33.05
CA HIS A 66 29.18 -0.29 34.34
C HIS A 66 27.95 -1.24 34.38
N PRO A 67 27.71 -2.02 35.45
CA PRO A 67 26.63 -3.00 35.49
C PRO A 67 25.23 -2.43 35.20
N ASP A 68 24.93 -1.23 35.71
CA ASP A 68 23.65 -0.53 35.46
C ASP A 68 23.52 -0.02 34.01
N VAL A 69 24.64 0.32 33.36
CA VAL A 69 24.66 0.66 31.94
C VAL A 69 24.36 -0.58 31.11
N ASN A 70 25.01 -1.71 31.43
CA ASN A 70 24.82 -2.96 30.73
C ASN A 70 23.36 -3.45 30.81
N SER A 71 22.76 -3.46 32.01
CA SER A 71 21.37 -3.89 32.21
C SER A 71 20.36 -2.96 31.54
N SER A 72 20.60 -1.65 31.57
CA SER A 72 19.74 -0.66 30.91
C SER A 72 19.80 -0.78 29.39
N VAL A 73 20.99 -0.98 28.83
CA VAL A 73 21.18 -1.21 27.38
C VAL A 73 20.54 -2.52 26.93
N GLU A 74 20.70 -3.60 27.69
CA GLU A 74 20.05 -4.89 27.39
C GLU A 74 18.52 -4.77 27.41
N LYS A 75 17.97 -4.07 28.41
CA LYS A 75 16.53 -3.79 28.48
C LYS A 75 16.04 -2.96 27.29
N ALA A 76 16.77 -1.90 26.92
CA ALA A 76 16.42 -1.06 25.77
C ALA A 76 16.45 -1.85 24.45
N LEU A 77 17.45 -2.71 24.24
CA LEU A 77 17.54 -3.57 23.06
C LEU A 77 16.39 -4.59 23.02
N LYS A 78 16.05 -5.21 24.15
CA LYS A 78 14.92 -6.14 24.24
C LYS A 78 13.59 -5.45 23.96
N ASN A 79 13.41 -4.23 24.44
CA ASN A 79 12.24 -3.40 24.16
C ASN A 79 12.16 -3.09 22.65
N TYR A 80 13.27 -2.65 22.06
CA TYR A 80 13.40 -2.38 20.63
C TYR A 80 13.02 -3.60 19.79
N GLU A 81 13.65 -4.76 20.03
CA GLU A 81 13.35 -6.00 19.32
C GLU A 81 11.88 -6.42 19.46
N GLY A 82 11.31 -6.21 20.65
CA GLY A 82 9.91 -6.46 20.94
C GLY A 82 8.95 -5.56 20.14
N ARG A 83 9.27 -4.27 19.99
CA ARG A 83 8.49 -3.31 19.18
C ARG A 83 8.61 -3.62 17.69
N VAL A 84 9.83 -3.76 17.18
CA VAL A 84 10.10 -4.10 15.78
C VAL A 84 9.40 -5.39 15.35
N ARG A 85 9.36 -6.40 16.22
CA ARG A 85 8.64 -7.66 15.94
C ARG A 85 7.13 -7.45 15.85
N LYS A 86 6.55 -6.62 16.71
CA LYS A 86 5.11 -6.29 16.66
C LYS A 86 4.79 -5.53 15.38
N ASP A 87 5.60 -4.54 15.04
CA ASP A 87 5.42 -3.74 13.83
C ASP A 87 5.54 -4.58 12.57
N LEU A 88 6.51 -5.51 12.52
CA LEU A 88 6.67 -6.45 11.42
C LEU A 88 5.38 -7.26 11.18
N LEU A 89 4.80 -7.82 12.26
CA LEU A 89 3.56 -8.59 12.17
C LEU A 89 2.38 -7.71 11.76
N PHE A 90 2.29 -6.50 12.32
CA PHE A 90 1.25 -5.54 12.00
C PHE A 90 1.28 -5.15 10.52
N PHE A 91 2.42 -4.70 9.98
CA PHE A 91 2.52 -4.29 8.58
C PHE A 91 2.35 -5.45 7.61
N LYS A 92 2.80 -6.66 7.98
CA LYS A 92 2.58 -7.87 7.19
C LYS A 92 1.08 -8.20 7.06
N GLN A 93 0.34 -8.15 8.16
CA GLN A 93 -1.11 -8.39 8.16
C GLN A 93 -1.86 -7.26 7.45
N ASN A 94 -1.50 -6.01 7.74
CA ASN A 94 -2.17 -4.85 7.17
C ASN A 94 -1.99 -4.79 5.65
N LEU A 95 -0.83 -5.20 5.11
CA LEU A 95 -0.61 -5.29 3.66
C LEU A 95 -1.71 -6.09 2.96
N VAL A 96 -2.11 -7.23 3.52
CA VAL A 96 -3.16 -8.10 2.93
C VAL A 96 -4.52 -7.42 3.01
N ILE A 97 -4.84 -6.84 4.17
CA ILE A 97 -6.11 -6.15 4.41
C ILE A 97 -6.27 -4.95 3.45
N GLU A 98 -5.22 -4.17 3.23
CA GLU A 98 -5.27 -3.03 2.31
C GLU A 98 -5.51 -3.46 0.86
N VAL A 99 -4.97 -4.60 0.43
CA VAL A 99 -5.25 -5.12 -0.92
C VAL A 99 -6.67 -5.67 -1.04
N GLU A 100 -7.19 -6.31 0.01
CA GLU A 100 -8.60 -6.74 0.06
C GLU A 100 -9.56 -5.54 -0.01
N ARG A 101 -9.18 -4.40 0.58
CA ARG A 101 -9.96 -3.15 0.54
C ARG A 101 -10.21 -2.64 -0.88
N ILE A 102 -9.31 -2.92 -1.84
CA ILE A 102 -9.53 -2.59 -3.25
C ILE A 102 -10.82 -3.24 -3.78
N ASN A 103 -11.12 -4.48 -3.38
CA ASN A 103 -12.37 -5.14 -3.76
C ASN A 103 -13.59 -4.47 -3.12
N GLU A 104 -13.48 -4.04 -1.86
CA GLU A 104 -14.56 -3.34 -1.15
C GLU A 104 -14.88 -2.00 -1.82
N LEU A 105 -13.85 -1.21 -2.16
CA LEU A 105 -13.98 0.05 -2.87
C LEU A 105 -14.55 -0.16 -4.28
N TYR A 106 -14.10 -1.18 -4.99
CA TYR A 106 -14.65 -1.58 -6.28
C TYR A 106 -16.16 -1.88 -6.20
N TYR A 107 -16.59 -2.67 -5.22
CA TYR A 107 -18.01 -2.94 -4.99
C TYR A 107 -18.78 -1.71 -4.54
N SER A 108 -18.18 -0.84 -3.72
CA SER A 108 -18.76 0.44 -3.33
C SER A 108 -19.06 1.33 -4.52
N VAL A 109 -18.13 1.46 -5.48
CA VAL A 109 -18.32 2.23 -6.71
C VAL A 109 -19.49 1.67 -7.54
N LEU A 110 -19.58 0.35 -7.67
CA LEU A 110 -20.72 -0.29 -8.35
C LEU A 110 -22.04 -0.09 -7.59
N GLY A 111 -22.02 -0.22 -6.27
CA GLY A 111 -23.17 0.01 -5.40
C GLY A 111 -23.65 1.46 -5.39
N LEU A 112 -22.79 2.42 -5.77
CA LEU A 112 -23.20 3.82 -5.86
C LEU A 112 -24.20 4.04 -7.01
N LEU A 113 -24.12 3.23 -8.08
CA LEU A 113 -25.10 3.25 -9.17
C LEU A 113 -26.49 2.82 -8.69
N THR A 114 -26.56 1.79 -7.84
CA THR A 114 -27.84 1.34 -7.28
C THR A 114 -28.38 2.36 -6.28
N ALA A 115 -27.52 2.94 -5.45
CA ALA A 115 -27.89 4.01 -4.52
C ALA A 115 -28.38 5.29 -5.22
N PHE A 116 -27.79 5.65 -6.37
CA PHE A 116 -28.30 6.73 -7.23
C PHE A 116 -29.66 6.38 -7.84
N SER A 117 -29.87 5.12 -8.26
CA SER A 117 -31.19 4.67 -8.69
C SER A 117 -32.24 4.76 -7.57
N ASP A 118 -31.88 4.52 -6.31
CA ASP A 118 -32.79 4.67 -5.18
C ASP A 118 -33.12 6.14 -4.90
N CYS A 119 -32.13 7.03 -5.04
CA CYS A 119 -32.35 8.47 -4.99
C CYS A 119 -33.26 8.95 -6.12
N ALA A 120 -33.08 8.41 -7.33
CA ALA A 120 -33.93 8.67 -8.48
C ALA A 120 -35.38 8.20 -8.27
N ARG A 121 -35.60 7.04 -7.63
CA ARG A 121 -36.94 6.55 -7.25
C ARG A 121 -37.63 7.46 -6.23
N ALA A 122 -36.85 8.07 -5.33
CA ALA A 122 -37.38 8.97 -4.30
C ALA A 122 -37.64 10.40 -4.79
N ASP A 123 -37.15 10.77 -5.98
CA ASP A 123 -37.31 12.12 -6.54
C ASP A 123 -38.66 12.27 -7.23
N ALA A 124 -39.60 12.95 -6.57
CA ALA A 124 -40.93 13.22 -7.11
C ALA A 124 -40.97 14.34 -8.16
N LYS A 125 -39.89 15.13 -8.32
CA LYS A 125 -39.91 16.33 -9.18
C LYS A 125 -39.50 16.05 -10.62
N VAL A 126 -38.65 15.05 -10.83
CA VAL A 126 -38.07 14.73 -12.14
C VAL A 126 -38.34 13.27 -12.46
N ASN A 127 -38.77 12.99 -13.69
CA ASN A 127 -39.01 11.62 -14.13
C ASN A 127 -37.68 10.94 -14.51
N HIS A 128 -37.19 10.06 -13.63
CA HIS A 128 -35.96 9.28 -13.85
C HIS A 128 -36.21 7.85 -14.34
N LYS A 129 -37.36 7.58 -14.97
CA LYS A 129 -37.76 6.23 -15.41
C LYS A 129 -36.64 5.51 -16.18
N ASN A 130 -35.96 6.19 -17.09
CA ASN A 130 -34.89 5.60 -17.90
C ASN A 130 -33.71 5.08 -17.05
N LEU A 131 -33.35 5.78 -15.96
CA LEU A 131 -32.31 5.31 -15.04
C LEU A 131 -32.82 4.16 -14.17
N ILE A 132 -34.03 4.29 -13.61
CA ILE A 132 -34.63 3.29 -12.71
C ILE A 132 -34.86 1.97 -13.44
N GLU A 133 -35.23 2.03 -14.71
CA GLU A 133 -35.52 0.86 -15.53
C GLU A 133 -34.29 0.29 -16.26
N ASN A 134 -33.13 0.96 -16.16
CA ASN A 134 -31.90 0.57 -16.84
C ASN A 134 -31.55 -0.90 -16.51
N PRO A 135 -31.43 -1.78 -17.53
CA PRO A 135 -31.17 -3.21 -17.33
C PRO A 135 -29.89 -3.50 -16.53
N LEU A 136 -28.85 -2.69 -16.70
CA LEU A 136 -27.57 -2.86 -16.01
C LEU A 136 -27.72 -2.54 -14.52
N ILE A 137 -28.41 -1.46 -14.17
CA ILE A 137 -28.68 -1.11 -12.76
C ILE A 137 -29.53 -2.20 -12.09
N LYS A 138 -30.54 -2.73 -12.79
CA LYS A 138 -31.34 -3.85 -12.28
C LYS A 138 -30.49 -5.09 -12.04
N ALA A 139 -29.61 -5.45 -12.99
CA ALA A 139 -28.70 -6.57 -12.86
C ALA A 139 -27.73 -6.39 -11.68
N LEU A 140 -27.21 -5.17 -11.46
CA LEU A 140 -26.41 -4.82 -10.28
C LEU A 140 -27.21 -4.99 -8.98
N ALA A 141 -28.42 -4.43 -8.92
CA ALA A 141 -29.27 -4.47 -7.73
C ALA A 141 -29.69 -5.90 -7.34
N SER A 142 -29.82 -6.82 -8.31
CA SER A 142 -30.13 -8.22 -8.07
C SER A 142 -28.90 -9.10 -7.82
N HIS A 143 -27.68 -8.56 -7.84
CA HIS A 143 -26.47 -9.37 -7.72
C HIS A 143 -26.16 -9.71 -6.25
N ASP A 144 -26.32 -10.99 -5.87
CA ASP A 144 -26.18 -11.45 -4.49
C ASP A 144 -24.80 -11.14 -3.87
N ASP A 145 -23.71 -11.40 -4.60
CA ASP A 145 -22.36 -11.16 -4.08
C ASP A 145 -22.08 -9.67 -3.84
N LEU A 146 -22.58 -8.79 -4.70
CA LEU A 146 -22.46 -7.35 -4.54
C LEU A 146 -23.19 -6.90 -3.27
N ASN A 147 -24.45 -7.31 -3.12
CA ASN A 147 -25.28 -6.98 -1.96
C ASN A 147 -24.69 -7.54 -0.65
N ARG A 148 -24.15 -8.76 -0.69
CA ARG A 148 -23.46 -9.37 0.45
C ARG A 148 -22.21 -8.60 0.84
N SER A 149 -21.43 -8.10 -0.12
CA SER A 149 -20.25 -7.30 0.18
C SER A 149 -20.62 -5.91 0.72
N LEU A 150 -21.57 -5.22 0.10
CA LEU A 150 -22.01 -3.89 0.52
C LEU A 150 -22.64 -3.88 1.92
N SER A 151 -23.24 -4.98 2.36
CA SER A 151 -23.83 -5.09 3.71
C SER A 151 -22.82 -5.43 4.81
N ARG A 152 -21.65 -5.99 4.46
CA ARG A 152 -20.59 -6.38 5.41
C ARG A 152 -19.51 -5.32 5.57
N THR A 153 -19.36 -4.45 4.58
CA THR A 153 -18.28 -3.47 4.50
C THR A 153 -18.73 -2.11 5.01
N THR A 154 -17.78 -1.33 5.52
CA THR A 154 -18.01 0.07 5.92
C THR A 154 -18.31 0.98 4.73
N PHE A 155 -18.13 0.49 3.50
CA PHE A 155 -18.35 1.21 2.25
C PHE A 155 -19.75 1.02 1.63
N GLY A 156 -20.67 0.39 2.37
CA GLY A 156 -22.09 0.39 2.03
C GLY A 156 -22.71 1.80 2.08
N TRP A 157 -23.77 2.01 1.30
CA TRP A 157 -24.40 3.32 1.12
C TRP A 157 -25.64 3.57 1.99
N SER A 158 -26.19 2.54 2.62
CA SER A 158 -27.44 2.61 3.40
C SER A 158 -27.41 3.68 4.49
N GLU A 159 -26.33 3.75 5.26
CA GLU A 159 -26.14 4.73 6.33
C GLU A 159 -25.70 6.11 5.83
N LYS A 160 -25.24 6.19 4.57
CA LYS A 160 -24.68 7.39 3.95
C LYS A 160 -25.61 8.01 2.90
N MET A 161 -26.89 7.61 2.87
CA MET A 161 -27.85 8.06 1.86
C MET A 161 -28.05 9.59 1.82
N ASN A 162 -27.82 10.31 2.93
CA ASN A 162 -27.86 11.77 2.91
C ASN A 162 -26.76 12.36 2.01
N GLN A 163 -25.55 11.81 2.08
CA GLN A 163 -24.43 12.21 1.23
C GLN A 163 -24.67 11.80 -0.23
N VAL A 164 -25.15 10.58 -0.46
CA VAL A 164 -25.51 10.09 -1.81
C VAL A 164 -26.59 10.97 -2.45
N ARG A 165 -27.60 11.41 -1.69
CA ARG A 165 -28.63 12.35 -2.19
C ARG A 165 -28.02 13.69 -2.59
N GLY A 166 -27.05 14.19 -1.82
CA GLY A 166 -26.29 15.40 -2.16
C GLY A 166 -25.59 15.25 -3.51
N TRP A 167 -24.79 14.20 -3.68
CA TRP A 167 -24.12 13.90 -4.95
C TRP A 167 -25.09 13.67 -6.11
N PHE A 168 -26.19 12.94 -5.88
CA PHE A 168 -27.19 12.74 -6.92
C PHE A 168 -27.78 14.08 -7.40
N LYS A 169 -28.06 14.99 -6.47
CA LYS A 169 -28.61 16.31 -6.78
C LYS A 169 -27.59 17.22 -7.47
N ASP A 170 -26.39 17.31 -6.93
CA ASP A 170 -25.42 18.35 -7.30
C ASP A 170 -24.48 17.88 -8.43
N THR A 171 -24.30 16.57 -8.60
CA THR A 171 -23.40 15.98 -9.62
C THR A 171 -24.18 15.28 -10.73
N ILE A 172 -25.09 14.36 -10.39
CA ILE A 172 -25.79 13.55 -11.41
C ILE A 172 -26.87 14.37 -12.13
N LYS A 173 -27.77 15.02 -11.37
CA LYS A 173 -28.87 15.81 -11.96
C LYS A 173 -28.41 17.08 -12.67
N ALA A 174 -27.23 17.58 -12.37
CA ALA A 174 -26.65 18.76 -13.03
C ALA A 174 -25.94 18.41 -14.35
N ASP A 175 -25.68 17.13 -14.62
CA ASP A 175 -24.94 16.69 -15.80
C ASP A 175 -25.81 16.68 -17.07
N GLN A 176 -25.28 17.27 -18.15
CA GLN A 176 -26.02 17.43 -19.40
C GLN A 176 -26.28 16.10 -20.12
N ASP A 177 -25.32 15.17 -20.10
CA ASP A 177 -25.47 13.87 -20.75
C ASP A 177 -26.55 13.03 -20.02
N TYR A 178 -26.60 13.14 -18.70
CA TYR A 178 -27.67 12.56 -17.88
C TYR A 178 -29.05 13.17 -18.18
N ILE A 179 -29.16 14.50 -18.24
CA ILE A 179 -30.41 15.19 -18.60
C ILE A 179 -30.89 14.77 -19.99
N ASN A 180 -29.99 14.66 -20.96
CA ASN A 180 -30.31 14.19 -22.31
C ASN A 180 -30.81 12.73 -22.28
N PHE A 181 -30.15 11.85 -21.52
CA PHE A 181 -30.54 10.44 -21.41
C PHE A 181 -31.94 10.24 -20.81
N ILE A 182 -32.29 10.96 -19.73
CA ILE A 182 -33.63 10.84 -19.13
C ILE A 182 -34.74 11.41 -20.02
N SER A 183 -34.40 12.24 -21.01
CA SER A 183 -35.33 12.83 -21.95
C SER A 183 -35.64 11.92 -23.17
N LEU A 184 -34.92 10.81 -23.33
CA LEU A 184 -35.15 9.84 -24.41
C LEU A 184 -36.47 9.09 -24.21
N GLU A 185 -37.29 8.98 -25.26
CA GLU A 185 -38.57 8.25 -25.21
C GLU A 185 -38.38 6.73 -25.07
N SER A 186 -37.32 6.17 -25.66
CA SER A 186 -37.02 4.73 -25.66
C SER A 186 -35.51 4.49 -25.79
N PRO A 187 -34.78 4.48 -24.66
CA PRO A 187 -33.33 4.29 -24.67
C PRO A 187 -32.94 2.89 -25.15
N THR A 188 -32.01 2.81 -26.11
CA THR A 188 -31.47 1.54 -26.61
C THR A 188 -30.52 0.90 -25.59
N GLN A 189 -30.13 -0.36 -25.81
CA GLN A 189 -29.12 -1.00 -24.94
C GLN A 189 -27.78 -0.25 -24.97
N GLU A 190 -27.42 0.37 -26.10
CA GLU A 190 -26.20 1.16 -26.23
C GLU A 190 -26.30 2.48 -25.46
N ASP A 191 -27.44 3.17 -25.52
CA ASP A 191 -27.69 4.38 -24.72
C ASP A 191 -27.57 4.08 -23.22
N ASN A 192 -28.18 2.97 -22.79
CA ASN A 192 -28.13 2.49 -21.41
C ASN A 192 -26.69 2.17 -20.96
N LYS A 193 -25.86 1.56 -21.81
CA LYS A 193 -24.45 1.29 -21.51
C LYS A 193 -23.62 2.57 -21.50
N THR A 194 -23.89 3.49 -22.42
CA THR A 194 -23.14 4.74 -22.59
C THR A 194 -23.33 5.64 -21.37
N ILE A 195 -24.56 5.84 -20.91
CA ILE A 195 -24.81 6.70 -19.75
C ILE A 195 -24.19 6.13 -18.47
N ILE A 196 -24.26 4.82 -18.25
CA ILE A 196 -23.66 4.22 -17.05
C ILE A 196 -22.14 4.35 -17.07
N ASN A 197 -21.51 4.15 -18.24
CA ASN A 197 -20.08 4.39 -18.40
C ASN A 197 -19.71 5.86 -18.16
N HIS A 198 -20.52 6.81 -18.62
CA HIS A 198 -20.32 8.24 -18.36
C HIS A 198 -20.45 8.56 -16.88
N ILE A 199 -21.52 8.10 -16.21
CA ILE A 199 -21.72 8.28 -14.77
C ILE A 199 -20.53 7.74 -14.00
N VAL A 200 -20.09 6.50 -14.25
CA VAL A 200 -18.98 5.94 -13.47
C VAL A 200 -17.67 6.66 -13.77
N ARG A 201 -17.30 6.85 -15.04
CA ARG A 201 -15.97 7.35 -15.39
C ARG A 201 -15.82 8.84 -15.15
N LYS A 202 -16.84 9.65 -15.48
CA LYS A 202 -16.77 11.11 -15.37
C LYS A 202 -17.36 11.62 -14.08
N LEU A 203 -18.47 11.05 -13.60
CA LEU A 203 -19.17 11.60 -12.43
C LEU A 203 -18.71 10.94 -11.13
N ILE A 204 -18.55 9.62 -11.05
CA ILE A 204 -18.12 8.95 -9.82
C ILE A 204 -16.59 9.00 -9.67
N LEU A 205 -15.87 8.50 -10.66
CA LEU A 205 -14.41 8.44 -10.65
C LEU A 205 -13.78 9.73 -11.19
N GLY A 206 -14.53 10.63 -11.82
CA GLY A 206 -14.00 11.85 -12.39
C GLY A 206 -14.33 13.13 -11.62
N SER A 207 -15.39 13.14 -10.79
CA SER A 207 -15.75 14.33 -10.02
C SER A 207 -14.88 14.49 -8.79
N ASP A 208 -14.60 15.74 -8.44
CA ASP A 208 -13.86 16.07 -7.23
C ASP A 208 -14.67 15.61 -6.00
N SER A 209 -15.97 15.93 -5.88
CA SER A 209 -16.74 15.66 -4.66
C SER A 209 -16.89 14.18 -4.26
N ILE A 210 -17.08 13.27 -5.22
CA ILE A 210 -17.21 11.83 -4.93
C ILE A 210 -15.83 11.19 -4.78
N SER A 211 -14.86 11.60 -5.62
CA SER A 211 -13.48 11.12 -5.51
C SER A 211 -12.83 11.56 -4.19
N ASP A 212 -13.12 12.77 -3.72
CA ASP A 212 -12.61 13.32 -2.46
C ASP A 212 -13.10 12.50 -1.27
N PHE A 213 -14.37 12.07 -1.27
CA PHE A 213 -14.88 11.18 -0.23
C PHE A 213 -14.08 9.88 -0.13
N TYR A 214 -13.77 9.24 -1.27
CA TYR A 214 -12.95 8.04 -1.24
C TYR A 214 -11.53 8.33 -0.77
N GLN A 215 -10.96 9.48 -1.16
CA GLN A 215 -9.63 9.90 -0.71
C GLN A 215 -9.55 10.20 0.79
N GLU A 216 -10.63 10.73 1.38
CA GLU A 216 -10.74 10.96 2.83
C GLU A 216 -10.85 9.66 3.63
N HIS A 217 -11.48 8.63 3.06
CA HIS A 217 -11.71 7.35 3.73
C HIS A 217 -10.61 6.32 3.44
N ASP A 218 -9.87 6.50 2.33
CA ASP A 218 -8.79 5.63 1.91
C ASP A 218 -7.63 6.47 1.35
N ILE A 219 -6.52 6.50 2.09
CA ILE A 219 -5.32 7.26 1.71
C ILE A 219 -4.66 6.75 0.42
N ARG A 220 -4.95 5.51 0.01
CA ARG A 220 -4.42 4.87 -1.19
C ARG A 220 -5.33 5.05 -2.40
N TRP A 221 -6.49 5.68 -2.24
CA TRP A 221 -7.45 5.91 -3.32
C TRP A 221 -6.79 6.47 -4.59
N ALA A 222 -5.85 7.42 -4.46
CA ALA A 222 -5.15 8.00 -5.59
C ALA A 222 -4.42 6.96 -6.47
N GLU A 223 -3.91 5.88 -5.86
CA GLU A 223 -3.23 4.77 -6.55
C GLU A 223 -4.23 3.71 -7.01
N ASP A 224 -5.15 3.31 -6.13
CA ASP A 224 -6.04 2.17 -6.35
C ASP A 224 -7.21 2.50 -7.28
N LYS A 225 -7.54 3.79 -7.45
CA LYS A 225 -8.61 4.28 -8.33
C LYS A 225 -8.47 3.80 -9.77
N GLU A 226 -7.27 3.74 -10.35
CA GLU A 226 -7.11 3.26 -11.73
C GLU A 226 -7.32 1.74 -11.84
N ILE A 227 -6.98 0.97 -10.81
CA ILE A 227 -7.29 -0.47 -10.72
C ILE A 227 -8.80 -0.65 -10.65
N ILE A 228 -9.46 0.08 -9.75
CA ILE A 228 -10.91 0.04 -9.55
C ILE A 228 -11.64 0.43 -10.83
N LYS A 229 -11.22 1.49 -11.51
CA LYS A 229 -11.73 1.90 -12.81
C LYS A 229 -11.62 0.80 -13.85
N GLY A 230 -10.49 0.08 -13.87
CA GLY A 230 -10.27 -1.09 -14.74
C GLY A 230 -11.25 -2.23 -14.43
N LEU A 231 -11.43 -2.57 -13.15
CA LEU A 231 -12.36 -3.58 -12.68
C LEU A 231 -13.81 -3.23 -13.04
N VAL A 232 -14.27 -2.03 -12.69
CA VAL A 232 -15.61 -1.56 -13.01
C VAL A 232 -15.86 -1.60 -14.52
N ASN A 233 -14.93 -1.07 -15.33
CA ASN A 233 -15.08 -1.06 -16.77
C ASN A 233 -15.21 -2.49 -17.36
N ARG A 234 -14.40 -3.44 -16.88
CA ARG A 234 -14.52 -4.85 -17.30
C ARG A 234 -15.85 -5.47 -16.86
N THR A 235 -16.32 -5.16 -15.65
CA THR A 235 -17.63 -5.60 -15.14
C THR A 235 -18.78 -5.07 -15.99
N LEU A 236 -18.80 -3.76 -16.26
CA LEU A 236 -19.83 -3.14 -17.10
C LEU A 236 -19.82 -3.69 -18.53
N LYS A 237 -18.64 -4.00 -19.09
CA LYS A 237 -18.51 -4.63 -20.40
C LYS A 237 -18.99 -6.07 -20.45
N SER A 238 -18.94 -6.79 -19.34
CA SER A 238 -19.43 -8.18 -19.26
C SER A 238 -20.95 -8.29 -19.37
N PHE A 239 -21.68 -7.17 -19.27
CA PHE A 239 -23.13 -7.16 -19.34
C PHE A 239 -23.65 -7.48 -20.75
N ASP A 240 -24.33 -8.62 -20.89
CA ASP A 240 -24.91 -9.11 -22.14
C ASP A 240 -26.34 -8.60 -22.42
N GLY A 241 -26.95 -7.90 -21.45
CA GLY A 241 -28.35 -7.45 -21.49
C GLY A 241 -29.23 -8.10 -20.43
N THR A 242 -28.80 -9.24 -19.90
CA THR A 242 -29.52 -10.00 -18.86
C THR A 242 -28.64 -10.28 -17.66
N THR A 243 -27.41 -10.75 -17.89
CA THR A 243 -26.48 -11.17 -16.85
C THR A 243 -25.20 -10.35 -16.87
N MET A 244 -24.50 -10.33 -15.73
CA MET A 244 -23.24 -9.61 -15.55
C MET A 244 -22.32 -10.43 -14.66
N THR A 245 -21.02 -10.37 -14.93
CA THR A 245 -20.00 -11.04 -14.13
C THR A 245 -19.16 -10.00 -13.40
N LEU A 246 -19.24 -9.98 -12.08
CA LEU A 246 -18.33 -9.19 -11.25
C LEU A 246 -16.90 -9.67 -11.46
N GLN A 247 -16.02 -8.74 -11.79
CA GLN A 247 -14.60 -9.03 -11.95
C GLN A 247 -13.93 -9.23 -10.59
N LYS A 248 -12.92 -10.08 -10.57
CA LYS A 248 -12.06 -10.30 -9.42
C LYS A 248 -10.76 -9.51 -9.59
N LEU A 249 -10.21 -9.02 -8.49
CA LEU A 249 -8.89 -8.38 -8.49
C LEU A 249 -7.80 -9.33 -9.02
N THR A 250 -7.87 -10.59 -8.60
CA THR A 250 -6.98 -11.66 -9.04
C THR A 250 -7.73 -12.97 -9.32
N LEU A 251 -7.11 -13.83 -10.13
CA LEU A 251 -7.56 -15.18 -10.40
C LEU A 251 -7.27 -16.12 -9.24
N ASP A 252 -6.12 -15.93 -8.58
CA ASP A 252 -5.65 -16.76 -7.47
C ASP A 252 -5.20 -15.88 -6.30
N TRP A 253 -6.10 -15.72 -5.32
CA TRP A 253 -5.83 -14.89 -4.15
C TRP A 253 -4.83 -15.51 -3.20
N GLU A 254 -4.80 -16.84 -3.09
CA GLU A 254 -3.89 -17.51 -2.17
C GLU A 254 -2.45 -17.37 -2.67
N ASP A 255 -2.22 -17.59 -3.97
CA ASP A 255 -0.90 -17.40 -4.59
C ASP A 255 -0.43 -15.94 -4.50
N ASP A 256 -1.31 -14.97 -4.77
CA ASP A 256 -0.95 -13.54 -4.69
C ASP A 256 -0.68 -13.10 -3.25
N ARG A 257 -1.47 -13.59 -2.29
CA ARG A 257 -1.24 -13.33 -0.87
C ARG A 257 0.11 -13.89 -0.42
N ASP A 258 0.42 -15.12 -0.79
CA ASP A 258 1.69 -15.76 -0.48
C ASP A 258 2.86 -15.01 -1.14
N PHE A 259 2.69 -14.56 -2.38
CA PHE A 259 3.66 -13.72 -3.08
C PHE A 259 3.94 -12.43 -2.30
N MET A 260 2.90 -11.68 -1.92
CA MET A 260 3.02 -10.41 -1.19
C MET A 260 3.69 -10.60 0.18
N GLU A 261 3.25 -11.61 0.95
CA GLU A 261 3.80 -11.90 2.26
C GLU A 261 5.27 -12.34 2.20
N LYS A 262 5.61 -13.16 1.20
CA LYS A 262 6.98 -13.65 0.97
C LYS A 262 7.90 -12.53 0.52
N LEU A 263 7.45 -11.66 -0.38
CA LEU A 263 8.22 -10.51 -0.85
C LEU A 263 8.47 -9.52 0.29
N PHE A 264 7.43 -9.20 1.08
CA PHE A 264 7.56 -8.33 2.24
C PHE A 264 8.56 -8.89 3.25
N SER A 265 8.37 -10.14 3.67
CA SER A 265 9.24 -10.79 4.66
C SER A 265 10.67 -10.95 4.12
N GLY A 266 10.81 -11.28 2.83
CA GLY A 266 12.08 -11.39 2.15
C GLY A 266 12.86 -10.10 2.10
N THR A 267 12.16 -8.99 1.84
CA THR A 267 12.76 -7.64 1.80
C THR A 267 13.25 -7.23 3.18
N VAL A 268 12.45 -7.45 4.22
CA VAL A 268 12.85 -7.10 5.60
C VAL A 268 14.04 -7.93 6.10
N ASN A 269 14.12 -9.19 5.66
CA ASN A 269 15.15 -10.15 6.10
C ASN A 269 16.43 -10.12 5.25
N LEU A 270 16.62 -9.11 4.39
CA LEU A 270 17.87 -8.96 3.67
C LEU A 270 19.04 -8.81 4.63
N ASN A 271 20.05 -9.66 4.45
CA ASN A 271 21.26 -9.67 5.26
C ASN A 271 22.19 -8.47 4.94
N HIS A 272 23.27 -8.35 5.73
CA HIS A 272 24.30 -7.34 5.54
C HIS A 272 24.98 -7.40 4.16
N GLU A 273 25.10 -8.59 3.56
CA GLU A 273 25.73 -8.76 2.24
C GLU A 273 24.89 -8.10 1.14
N HIS A 274 23.57 -8.26 1.17
CA HIS A 274 22.67 -7.56 0.24
C HIS A 274 22.75 -6.03 0.38
N HIS A 275 22.78 -5.52 1.62
CA HIS A 275 22.98 -4.08 1.84
C HIS A 275 24.36 -3.61 1.37
N ALA A 276 25.40 -4.43 1.54
CA ALA A 276 26.73 -4.16 1.03
C ALA A 276 26.79 -4.16 -0.51
N LEU A 277 26.00 -5.00 -1.19
CA LEU A 277 25.85 -4.98 -2.65
C LEU A 277 25.25 -3.66 -3.12
N ILE A 278 24.21 -3.16 -2.46
CA ILE A 278 23.68 -1.81 -2.75
C ILE A 278 24.80 -0.78 -2.52
N ALA A 279 25.45 -0.81 -1.36
CA ALA A 279 26.47 0.15 -0.96
C ALA A 279 27.66 0.26 -1.91
N LYS A 280 28.20 -0.89 -2.34
CA LYS A 280 29.34 -0.97 -3.24
C LYS A 280 29.03 -0.37 -4.62
N ASN A 281 27.78 -0.47 -5.04
CA ASN A 281 27.33 -0.05 -6.36
C ASN A 281 26.80 1.39 -6.38
N THR A 282 26.70 2.07 -5.23
CA THR A 282 26.33 3.48 -5.16
C THR A 282 27.51 4.46 -5.29
N LYS A 283 28.77 4.02 -5.36
CA LYS A 283 30.10 4.71 -5.48
C LYS A 283 30.22 6.25 -5.35
N ASN A 284 29.32 7.04 -5.94
CA ASN A 284 29.26 8.51 -5.81
C ASN A 284 28.26 9.01 -4.75
N TRP A 285 27.49 8.12 -4.13
CA TRP A 285 26.53 8.40 -3.08
C TRP A 285 26.92 7.58 -1.85
N GLU A 286 27.22 8.28 -0.75
CA GLU A 286 27.17 7.67 0.58
C GLU A 286 25.80 7.00 0.70
N VAL A 287 25.74 5.73 1.10
CA VAL A 287 24.49 4.96 1.21
C VAL A 287 23.46 5.65 2.11
N GLU A 288 23.96 6.43 3.07
CA GLU A 288 23.17 7.29 3.97
C GLU A 288 22.44 8.44 3.25
N ARG A 289 22.82 8.77 2.01
CA ARG A 289 22.17 9.80 1.17
C ARG A 289 21.16 9.22 0.17
N LEU A 290 21.00 7.90 0.09
CA LEU A 290 19.98 7.32 -0.77
C LEU A 290 18.60 7.61 -0.17
N PRO A 291 17.65 8.21 -0.91
CA PRO A 291 16.29 8.35 -0.42
C PRO A 291 15.74 7.00 0.04
N LEU A 292 15.05 6.98 1.18
CA LEU A 292 14.51 5.75 1.75
C LEU A 292 13.67 4.95 0.75
N THR A 293 12.90 5.66 -0.08
CA THR A 293 12.10 5.07 -1.17
C THR A 293 12.96 4.31 -2.19
N ASP A 294 14.06 4.91 -2.66
CA ASP A 294 14.96 4.29 -3.63
C ASP A 294 15.66 3.07 -3.03
N ARG A 295 16.03 3.16 -1.74
CA ARG A 295 16.60 2.02 -1.01
C ARG A 295 15.64 0.85 -0.95
N ILE A 296 14.38 1.09 -0.57
CA ILE A 296 13.34 0.06 -0.49
C ILE A 296 13.07 -0.56 -1.87
N ILE A 297 13.06 0.24 -2.94
CA ILE A 297 12.91 -0.29 -4.31
C ILE A 297 14.03 -1.27 -4.66
N LEU A 298 15.28 -0.93 -4.35
CA LEU A 298 16.43 -1.80 -4.58
C LEU A 298 16.38 -3.06 -3.71
N GLU A 299 16.04 -2.92 -2.42
CA GLU A 299 15.86 -4.04 -1.49
C GLU A 299 14.77 -5.00 -1.99
N MET A 300 13.60 -4.49 -2.35
CA MET A 300 12.51 -5.31 -2.90
C MET A 300 12.93 -6.04 -4.18
N ALA A 301 13.66 -5.37 -5.08
CA ALA A 301 14.15 -6.00 -6.30
C ALA A 301 15.15 -7.14 -6.02
N ILE A 302 16.06 -6.96 -5.06
CA ILE A 302 16.99 -8.02 -4.64
C ILE A 302 16.22 -9.20 -4.06
N ALA A 303 15.27 -8.92 -3.15
CA ALA A 303 14.42 -9.95 -2.56
C ALA A 303 13.63 -10.71 -3.64
N GLU A 304 13.08 -10.02 -4.64
CA GLU A 304 12.36 -10.67 -5.73
C GLU A 304 13.28 -11.55 -6.60
N MET A 305 14.45 -11.02 -6.96
CA MET A 305 15.43 -11.74 -7.78
C MET A 305 15.91 -13.04 -7.13
N THR A 306 16.08 -13.02 -5.81
CA THR A 306 16.64 -14.14 -5.02
C THR A 306 15.57 -15.14 -4.59
N LEU A 307 14.36 -14.69 -4.24
CA LEU A 307 13.32 -15.55 -3.64
C LEU A 307 12.31 -16.12 -4.63
N PHE A 308 12.21 -15.54 -5.83
CA PHE A 308 11.22 -15.91 -6.84
C PHE A 308 11.92 -16.44 -8.10
N PRO A 309 12.18 -17.75 -8.16
CA PRO A 309 12.91 -18.35 -9.27
C PRO A 309 12.12 -18.32 -10.58
N SER A 310 10.79 -18.29 -10.51
CA SER A 310 9.87 -18.27 -11.66
C SER A 310 9.79 -16.94 -12.40
N ILE A 311 10.19 -15.82 -11.76
CA ILE A 311 10.08 -14.49 -12.35
C ILE A 311 11.37 -14.15 -13.11
N PRO A 312 11.31 -13.84 -14.42
CA PRO A 312 12.48 -13.43 -15.18
C PRO A 312 13.12 -12.15 -14.65
N VAL A 313 14.46 -12.12 -14.55
CA VAL A 313 15.22 -10.97 -14.03
C VAL A 313 14.88 -9.66 -14.75
N LYS A 314 14.74 -9.71 -16.08
CA LYS A 314 14.40 -8.51 -16.88
C LYS A 314 13.00 -7.97 -16.54
N VAL A 315 12.05 -8.86 -16.24
CA VAL A 315 10.70 -8.45 -15.81
C VAL A 315 10.79 -7.75 -14.47
N THR A 316 11.44 -8.37 -13.49
CA THR A 316 11.72 -7.75 -12.19
C THR A 316 12.33 -6.35 -12.36
N ILE A 317 13.43 -6.20 -13.11
CA ILE A 317 14.08 -4.90 -13.33
C ILE A 317 13.10 -3.87 -13.91
N ASN A 318 12.33 -4.24 -14.93
CA ASN A 318 11.37 -3.32 -15.55
C ASN A 318 10.29 -2.86 -14.57
N GLU A 319 9.71 -3.77 -13.78
CA GLU A 319 8.66 -3.42 -12.82
C GLU A 319 9.18 -2.46 -11.73
N TYR A 320 10.38 -2.70 -11.20
CA TYR A 320 10.97 -1.80 -10.19
C TYR A 320 11.39 -0.44 -10.76
N ILE A 321 11.66 -0.34 -12.06
CA ILE A 321 11.86 0.94 -12.76
C ILE A 321 10.54 1.70 -12.89
N GLU A 322 9.43 1.03 -13.17
CA GLU A 322 8.10 1.66 -13.19
C GLU A 322 7.71 2.15 -11.79
N LEU A 323 7.96 1.35 -10.75
CA LEU A 323 7.78 1.78 -9.36
C LEU A 323 8.61 3.03 -9.02
N ALA A 324 9.86 3.10 -9.50
CA ALA A 324 10.70 4.29 -9.31
C ALA A 324 10.13 5.54 -9.99
N LYS A 325 9.42 5.40 -11.12
CA LYS A 325 8.76 6.54 -11.78
C LYS A 325 7.57 7.05 -10.96
N GLN A 326 6.86 6.15 -10.29
CA GLN A 326 5.68 6.49 -9.51
C GLN A 326 6.03 7.13 -8.17
N TYR A 327 7.05 6.60 -7.48
CA TYR A 327 7.33 6.97 -6.09
C TYR A 327 8.60 7.82 -5.90
N SER A 328 9.39 8.04 -6.95
CA SER A 328 10.68 8.72 -6.84
C SER A 328 10.90 9.77 -7.92
N THR A 329 12.13 10.28 -8.02
CA THR A 329 12.47 11.36 -8.94
C THR A 329 12.77 10.83 -10.35
N PRO A 330 12.64 11.66 -11.40
CA PRO A 330 13.06 11.28 -12.75
C PRO A 330 14.53 10.84 -12.85
N LYS A 331 15.41 11.35 -11.97
CA LYS A 331 16.83 10.94 -11.88
C LYS A 331 16.96 9.53 -11.27
N SER A 332 16.14 9.21 -10.27
CA SER A 332 16.15 7.91 -9.59
C SER A 332 15.85 6.75 -10.54
N ARG A 333 15.03 6.96 -11.58
CA ARG A 333 14.75 5.96 -12.61
C ARG A 333 16.01 5.43 -13.30
N GLN A 334 16.86 6.35 -13.79
CA GLN A 334 18.09 5.98 -14.51
C GLN A 334 19.10 5.32 -13.56
N PHE A 335 19.16 5.85 -12.34
CA PHE A 335 20.02 5.34 -11.28
C PHE A 335 19.64 3.91 -10.86
N ILE A 336 18.37 3.65 -10.58
CA ILE A 336 17.85 2.32 -10.19
C ILE A 336 18.10 1.31 -11.31
N ASN A 337 17.81 1.66 -12.57
CA ASN A 337 18.10 0.78 -13.70
C ASN A 337 19.59 0.37 -13.75
N GLY A 338 20.49 1.35 -13.67
CA GLY A 338 21.94 1.10 -13.72
C GLY A 338 22.44 0.25 -12.55
N ILE A 339 21.90 0.44 -11.34
CA ILE A 339 22.28 -0.37 -10.17
C ILE A 339 21.72 -1.79 -10.27
N LEU A 340 20.46 -1.95 -10.64
CA LEU A 340 19.83 -3.27 -10.73
C LEU A 340 20.52 -4.17 -11.76
N ASP A 341 20.97 -3.62 -12.89
CA ASP A 341 21.76 -4.36 -13.89
C ASP A 341 23.10 -4.87 -13.33
N VAL A 342 23.75 -4.11 -12.44
CA VAL A 342 25.00 -4.52 -11.81
C VAL A 342 24.73 -5.58 -10.74
N ILE A 343 23.77 -5.31 -9.85
CA ILE A 343 23.37 -6.23 -8.78
C ILE A 343 22.91 -7.57 -9.33
N ALA A 344 22.10 -7.57 -10.39
CA ALA A 344 21.64 -8.80 -11.03
C ALA A 344 22.80 -9.67 -11.55
N ARG A 345 23.86 -9.05 -12.07
CA ARG A 345 25.08 -9.78 -12.50
C ARG A 345 25.86 -10.33 -11.31
N GLU A 346 26.00 -9.55 -10.24
CA GLU A 346 26.70 -10.00 -9.03
C GLU A 346 25.97 -11.16 -8.34
N LEU A 347 24.65 -11.07 -8.15
CA LEU A 347 23.82 -12.14 -7.57
C LEU A 347 23.83 -13.42 -8.42
N LYS A 348 23.92 -13.28 -9.75
CA LYS A 348 24.07 -14.43 -10.66
C LYS A 348 25.47 -15.06 -10.53
N ALA A 349 26.51 -14.24 -10.37
CA ALA A 349 27.88 -14.71 -10.23
C ALA A 349 28.14 -15.39 -8.87
N SER A 350 27.51 -14.91 -7.78
CA SER A 350 27.60 -15.54 -6.45
C SER A 350 26.79 -16.83 -6.34
N GLY A 351 25.86 -17.09 -7.26
CA GLY A 351 24.99 -18.27 -7.26
C GLY A 351 23.77 -18.15 -6.34
N GLU A 352 23.56 -16.98 -5.73
CA GLU A 352 22.39 -16.66 -4.91
C GLU A 352 21.12 -16.51 -5.76
N MET A 353 21.27 -16.04 -7.00
CA MET A 353 20.15 -15.97 -7.95
C MET A 353 20.03 -17.27 -8.75
N LYS A 354 19.01 -18.07 -8.44
CA LYS A 354 18.64 -19.27 -9.21
C LYS A 354 17.28 -19.05 -9.85
N LYS A 355 17.24 -18.99 -11.18
CA LYS A 355 15.99 -18.84 -11.95
C LYS A 355 15.57 -20.17 -12.55
N SER A 356 14.30 -20.51 -12.44
CA SER A 356 13.69 -21.75 -12.96
C SER A 356 12.23 -21.49 -13.34
N GLY A 357 11.83 -21.86 -14.55
CA GLY A 357 10.47 -21.70 -15.04
C GLY A 357 10.37 -22.07 -16.52
N ARG A 358 9.16 -22.41 -17.00
CA ARG A 358 8.96 -22.96 -18.36
C ARG A 358 9.51 -22.06 -19.48
N GLY A 359 9.51 -20.73 -19.32
CA GLY A 359 10.09 -19.78 -20.30
C GLY A 359 11.54 -19.34 -20.04
N LEU A 360 12.19 -19.87 -19.00
CA LEU A 360 13.53 -19.47 -18.56
C LEU A 360 14.63 -20.48 -18.94
N ILE A 361 14.24 -21.74 -19.18
CA ILE A 361 15.16 -22.82 -19.57
C ILE A 361 15.39 -22.82 -21.10
N ASP A 362 14.41 -22.35 -21.88
CA ASP A 362 14.42 -22.39 -23.34
C ASP A 362 15.24 -21.25 -24.00
N ASN A 363 15.82 -20.34 -23.21
CA ASN A 363 16.69 -19.24 -23.68
C ASN A 363 18.19 -19.54 -23.49
N LYS A 364 18.59 -20.82 -23.44
CA LYS A 364 20.00 -21.23 -23.36
C LYS A 364 20.65 -21.36 -24.72
#